data_AF-G5S9U6-F1
#
_entry.id   AF-G5S9U6-F1
#
_cell.length_a   1.000
_cell.length_b   1.000
_cell.length_c   1.000
_cell.angle_alpha   90.00
_cell.angle_beta   90.00
_cell.angle_gamma   90.00
#
_symmetry.space_group_name_H-M   'P 1'
#
loop_
_entity.id
_entity.type
_entity.pdbx_description
1 polymer ?
#
loop_
_entity_poly.entity_id
_entity_poly.type
_entity_poly.pdbx_seq_one_letter_code
_entity_poly.pdbx_strand_id
1 'polypeptide(L)' 'MQLDAWDAETSVPAILNGEHSVLFRNHYDPKSDAWVMRLA' A
#
# COMPACT_ATOMS: atom_id res chain seq x y z
N MET A 1 14.30 14.30 0.84
CA MET A 1 13.15 14.51 1.76
C MET A 1 11.91 14.34 0.91
N GLN A 2 11.15 13.28 1.17
CA GLN A 2 9.90 13.01 0.45
C GLN A 2 8.79 13.85 1.14
N LEU A 3 8.05 14.66 0.36
CA LEU A 3 7.11 15.68 0.86
C LEU A 3 5.65 15.24 0.82
N ASP A 4 5.34 14.17 0.10
CA ASP A 4 4.10 13.43 0.23
C ASP A 4 4.26 12.48 1.41
N ALA A 5 3.36 12.54 2.41
CA ALA A 5 3.30 11.60 3.54
C ALA A 5 2.90 10.16 3.10
N TRP A 6 3.26 9.82 1.87
CA TRP A 6 3.07 8.58 1.16
C TRP A 6 4.45 7.91 1.15
N ASP A 7 4.86 7.29 2.26
CA ASP A 7 6.13 6.56 2.39
C ASP A 7 5.86 5.04 2.53
N ALA A 8 6.87 4.23 2.84
CA ALA A 8 6.70 2.78 3.01
C ALA A 8 5.96 2.41 4.32
N GLU A 9 5.77 3.38 5.23
CA GLU A 9 5.06 3.22 6.49
C GLU A 9 3.58 3.63 6.35
N THR A 10 3.22 4.31 5.27
CA THR A 10 1.82 4.58 4.93
C THR A 10 1.03 3.28 4.81
N SER A 11 -0.02 3.20 5.63
CA SER A 11 -0.92 2.05 5.69
C SER A 11 -2.33 2.39 5.23
N VAL A 12 -3.00 1.40 4.67
CA VAL A 12 -4.38 1.48 4.18
C VAL A 12 -5.16 0.31 4.76
N PRO A 13 -6.30 0.55 5.45
CA PRO A 13 -7.17 -0.53 5.89
C PRO A 13 -7.82 -1.20 4.67
N ALA A 14 -7.91 -2.53 4.72
CA ALA A 14 -8.46 -3.33 3.64
C ALA A 14 -9.30 -4.51 4.18
N ILE A 15 -10.16 -5.05 3.32
CA ILE A 15 -10.84 -6.31 3.55
C ILE A 15 -10.26 -7.32 2.56
N LEU A 16 -9.61 -8.37 3.07
CA LEU A 16 -9.07 -9.46 2.26
C LEU A 16 -9.77 -10.74 2.65
N ASN A 17 -10.37 -11.43 1.67
CA ASN A 17 -11.10 -12.69 1.91
C ASN A 17 -12.19 -12.59 3.00
N GLY A 18 -12.74 -11.40 3.23
CA GLY A 18 -13.74 -11.14 4.28
C GLY A 18 -13.16 -10.75 5.64
N GLU A 19 -11.83 -10.71 5.80
CA GLU A 19 -11.17 -10.33 7.05
C GLU A 19 -10.55 -8.94 6.99
N HIS A 20 -10.54 -8.23 8.13
CA HIS A 20 -9.90 -6.93 8.26
C HIS A 20 -8.39 -7.08 8.21
N SER A 21 -7.75 -6.32 7.33
CA SER A 21 -6.31 -6.34 7.11
C SER A 21 -5.77 -4.91 7.02
N VAL A 22 -4.47 -4.77 7.25
CA VAL A 22 -3.75 -3.51 7.02
C VAL A 22 -2.71 -3.76 5.95
N LEU A 23 -2.78 -2.96 4.89
CA LEU A 23 -1.85 -3.02 3.76
C LEU A 23 -0.86 -1.87 3.87
N PHE A 24 0.42 -2.16 3.64
CA PHE A 24 1.45 -1.13 3.56
C PHE A 24 1.87 -0.91 2.12
N ARG A 25 2.29 0.30 1.80
CA ARG A 25 2.82 0.59 0.47
C ARG A 25 4.13 -0.17 0.23
N ASN A 26 4.28 -0.76 -0.95
CA ASN A 26 5.53 -1.41 -1.36
C ASN A 26 6.22 -0.59 -2.46
N HIS A 27 5.70 -0.61 -3.68
CA HIS A 27 6.20 0.18 -4.80
C HIS A 27 5.11 0.48 -5.82
N TYR A 28 5.31 1.49 -6.65
CA TYR A 28 4.45 1.77 -7.79
C TYR A 28 4.90 0.93 -8.98
N ASP A 29 3.97 0.24 -9.64
CA ASP A 29 4.19 -0.49 -10.89
C ASP A 29 3.72 0.35 -12.08
N PRO A 30 4.64 0.93 -12.88
CA PRO A 30 4.29 1.74 -14.04
C PRO A 30 3.61 0.94 -15.16
N LYS A 31 3.72 -0.40 -15.18
CA LYS A 31 3.11 -1.21 -16.24
C LYS A 31 1.60 -1.34 -16.06
N SER A 32 1.16 -1.40 -14.80
CA SER A 32 -0.26 -1.52 -14.44
C SER A 32 -0.87 -0.20 -13.98
N ASP A 33 -0.08 0.87 -13.92
CA ASP A 33 -0.45 2.18 -13.37
C ASP A 33 -1.07 2.05 -11.96
N ALA A 34 -0.44 1.23 -11.11
CA ALA A 34 -0.99 0.87 -9.82
C ALA A 34 0.07 0.80 -8.72
N TRP A 35 -0.34 1.05 -7.48
CA TRP A 35 0.47 0.80 -6.30
C TRP A 35 0.36 -0.67 -5.90
N VAL A 36 1.51 -1.35 -5.82
CA VAL A 36 1.64 -2.66 -5.20
C VAL A 36 1.72 -2.46 -3.68
N MET A 37 0.89 -3.19 -2.95
CA MET A 37 0.81 -3.15 -1.49
C MET A 37 1.34 -4.46 -0.90
N ARG A 38 1.83 -4.42 0.35
CA ARG A 38 2.32 -5.59 1.09
C ARG A 38 1.45 -5.93 2.30
N LEU A 39 1.33 -7.24 2.54
CA LEU A 39 0.91 -7.86 3.80
C LEU A 39 1.72 -7.30 4.99
N ALA A 40 1.11 -7.04 6.15
CA ALA A 40 1.83 -6.99 7.42
C ALA A 40 2.40 -8.37 7.78
#